data_AF-A0A920QD36-F1
#
_entry.id   AF-A0A920QD36-F1
#
_cell.length_a   1.000
_cell.length_b   1.000
_cell.length_c   1.000
_cell.angle_alpha   90.00
_cell.angle_beta   90.00
_cell.angle_gamma   90.00
#
_symmetry.space_group_name_H-M   'P 1'
#
loop_
_entity.id
_entity.type
_entity.pdbx_description
1 polymer ?
#
loop_
_entity_poly.entity_id
_entity_poly.type
_entity_poly.pdbx_seq_one_letter_code
_entity_poly.pdbx_strand_id
1 'polypeptide(L)'
;MNEMLPIWDIHGEIPDTLAVHSRLVLSAPTGSGKSTQLPQIILDDVLCGSGKVVVLQPRRVAARSLARRVAGERSAKLGGEVGYQVRFEITPAPTPK
;
A
#
# COMPACT_ATOMS: atom_id res chain seq x y z
N MET A 1 -11.29 2.76 3.88
CA MET A 1 -10.23 1.91 4.49
C MET A 1 -10.85 0.98 5.52
N ASN A 2 -10.24 -0.18 5.82
CA ASN A 2 -10.79 -1.10 6.82
C ASN A 2 -10.04 -0.96 8.15
N GLU A 3 -10.57 -0.09 9.01
CA GLU A 3 -9.99 0.31 10.31
C GLU A 3 -10.05 -0.78 11.39
N MET A 4 -10.70 -1.91 11.13
CA MET A 4 -10.79 -3.04 12.07
C MET A 4 -9.58 -4.00 12.00
N LEU A 5 -8.61 -3.74 11.14
CA LEU A 5 -7.45 -4.63 10.96
C LEU A 5 -6.35 -4.34 12.01
N PRO A 6 -5.62 -5.37 12.51
CA PRO A 6 -4.59 -5.18 13.54
C PRO A 6 -3.47 -4.18 13.21
N ILE A 7 -3.28 -3.85 11.93
CA ILE A 7 -2.33 -2.80 11.52
C ILE A 7 -2.72 -1.41 12.04
N TRP A 8 -3.99 -1.18 12.35
CA TRP A 8 -4.48 0.10 12.85
C TRP A 8 -4.08 0.36 14.31
N ASP A 9 -3.79 -0.70 15.07
CA ASP A 9 -3.28 -0.58 16.45
C ASP A 9 -1.94 0.16 16.52
N ILE A 10 -1.14 0.10 15.44
CA ILE A 10 0.17 0.76 15.33
C ILE A 10 0.16 1.90 14.30
N HIS A 11 -1.02 2.36 13.88
CA HIS A 11 -1.16 3.35 12.82
C HIS A 11 -0.34 4.62 13.08
N GLY A 12 -0.47 5.20 14.28
CA GLY A 12 0.24 6.43 14.66
C GLY A 12 1.77 6.25 14.74
N GLU A 13 2.24 5.07 15.14
CA GLU A 13 3.67 4.80 15.25
C GLU A 13 4.38 4.78 13.89
N ILE A 14 3.66 4.48 12.81
CA ILE A 14 4.24 4.38 11.46
C ILE A 14 4.72 5.76 10.95
N PRO A 15 3.87 6.81 10.86
CA PRO A 15 4.31 8.14 10.49
C PRO A 15 5.36 8.70 11.45
N ASP A 16 5.17 8.54 12.76
CA ASP A 16 6.11 9.06 13.76
C ASP A 16 7.52 8.46 13.59
N THR A 17 7.59 7.15 13.37
CA THR A 17 8.87 6.47 13.09
C THR A 17 9.47 6.94 11.77
N LEU A 18 8.67 7.12 10.73
CA LEU A 18 9.15 7.55 9.40
C LEU A 18 9.59 9.02 9.36
N ALA A 19 9.06 9.85 10.25
CA ALA A 19 9.49 11.23 10.42
C ALA A 19 10.93 11.32 10.97
N VAL A 20 11.33 10.37 11.81
CA VAL A 20 12.66 10.32 12.44
C VAL A 20 13.64 9.43 11.65
N HIS A 21 13.14 8.35 11.06
CA HIS A 21 13.94 7.32 10.39
C HIS A 21 13.44 7.07 8.98
N SER A 22 14.34 7.00 8.00
CA SER A 22 13.95 6.73 6.61
C SER A 22 13.54 5.27 6.34
N ARG A 23 13.54 4.40 7.35
CA ARG A 23 13.31 2.94 7.23
C ARG A 23 12.66 2.41 8.50
N LEU A 24 11.75 1.45 8.32
CA LEU A 24 11.16 0.67 9.41
C LEU A 24 11.11 -0.81 9.04
N VAL A 25 11.09 -1.68 10.05
CA VAL A 25 10.82 -3.11 9.90
C VAL A 25 9.53 -3.44 10.63
N LEU A 26 8.55 -3.97 9.89
CA LEU A 26 7.25 -4.32 10.44
C LEU A 26 7.08 -5.82 10.55
N SER A 27 6.78 -6.31 11.76
CA SER A 27 6.41 -7.70 12.02
C SER A 27 4.96 -7.77 12.47
N ALA A 28 4.13 -8.55 11.76
CA ALA A 28 2.76 -8.81 12.15
C ALA A 28 2.27 -10.14 11.52
N PRO A 29 1.26 -10.82 12.09
CA PRO A 29 0.74 -12.07 11.54
C PRO A 29 0.06 -11.91 10.17
N THR A 30 -0.04 -12.99 9.37
CA THR A 30 -0.85 -12.99 8.14
C THR A 30 -2.29 -12.59 8.42
N GLY A 31 -2.92 -11.85 7.50
CA GLY A 31 -4.27 -11.30 7.70
C GLY A 31 -4.31 -9.98 8.47
N SER A 32 -3.20 -9.51 9.04
CA SER A 32 -3.17 -8.25 9.81
C SER A 32 -3.38 -6.96 9.00
N GLY A 33 -3.46 -7.05 7.67
CA GLY A 33 -3.60 -5.87 6.81
C GLY A 33 -2.30 -5.24 6.32
N LYS A 34 -1.11 -5.81 6.63
CA LYS A 34 0.21 -5.26 6.23
C LYS A 34 0.27 -4.82 4.77
N SER A 35 0.02 -5.74 3.84
CA SER A 35 0.19 -5.44 2.42
C SER A 35 -0.91 -4.53 1.86
N THR A 36 -2.09 -4.49 2.50
CA THR A 36 -3.25 -3.71 2.01
C THR A 36 -3.29 -2.31 2.60
N GLN A 37 -3.15 -2.14 3.91
CA GLN A 37 -3.31 -0.84 4.57
C GLN A 37 -2.00 -0.05 4.63
N LEU A 38 -0.85 -0.67 4.91
CA LEU A 38 0.41 0.06 5.08
C LEU A 38 0.76 0.96 3.88
N PRO A 39 0.60 0.53 2.62
CA PRO A 39 0.87 1.41 1.47
C PRO A 39 -0.07 2.62 1.41
N GLN A 40 -1.32 2.46 1.87
CA GLN A 40 -2.31 3.54 1.91
C GLN A 40 -1.97 4.53 3.03
N ILE A 41 -1.65 4.04 4.22
CA ILE A 41 -1.18 4.87 5.36
C ILE A 41 0.05 5.69 4.95
N ILE A 42 1.04 5.07 4.30
CA ILE A 42 2.23 5.80 3.85
C ILE A 42 1.86 6.86 2.79
N LEU A 43 1.00 6.52 1.83
CA LEU A 43 0.60 7.47 0.80
C LEU A 43 -0.16 8.66 1.40
N ASP A 44 -1.12 8.39 2.28
CA ASP A 44 -2.06 9.38 2.77
C ASP A 44 -1.45 10.24 3.90
N ASP A 45 -0.73 9.63 4.85
CA ASP A 45 -0.29 10.32 6.07
C ASP A 45 1.17 10.73 6.04
N VAL A 46 2.04 10.00 5.33
CA VAL A 46 3.48 10.30 5.28
C VAL A 46 3.81 11.13 4.05
N LEU A 47 3.21 10.81 2.91
CA LEU A 47 3.42 11.54 1.67
C LEU A 47 2.33 12.58 1.37
N CYS A 48 1.28 12.67 2.19
CA CYS A 48 0.17 13.62 2.01
C CYS A 48 -0.46 13.54 0.61
N GLY A 49 -0.61 12.33 0.08
CA GLY A 49 -1.13 12.07 -1.26
C GLY A 49 -0.18 12.44 -2.41
N SER A 50 1.03 12.90 -2.11
CA SER A 50 2.04 13.24 -3.12
C SER A 50 2.97 12.05 -3.40
N GLY A 51 3.50 11.96 -4.62
CA GLY A 51 4.44 10.89 -4.97
C GLY A 51 3.79 9.50 -5.11
N LYS A 52 4.60 8.45 -4.94
CA LYS A 52 4.22 7.08 -5.29
C LYS A 52 4.75 6.07 -4.28
N VAL A 53 3.88 5.18 -3.82
CA VAL A 53 4.27 4.02 -3.01
C VAL A 53 4.41 2.79 -3.92
N VAL A 54 5.54 2.10 -3.80
CA VAL A 54 5.82 0.86 -4.56
C VAL A 54 5.82 -0.33 -3.61
N VAL A 55 4.96 -1.30 -3.89
CA VAL A 55 4.86 -2.53 -3.11
C VAL A 55 5.43 -3.69 -3.93
N LEU A 56 6.44 -4.36 -3.39
CA LEU A 56 7.03 -5.55 -4.00
C LEU A 56 6.35 -6.82 -3.45
N GLN A 57 5.99 -7.73 -4.34
CA GLN A 57 5.41 -9.03 -3.99
C GLN A 57 6.16 -10.14 -4.74
N PRO A 58 6.55 -11.24 -4.07
CA PRO A 58 7.35 -12.29 -4.69
C PRO A 58 6.54 -13.13 -5.70
N ARG A 59 5.21 -13.14 -5.59
CA ARG A 59 4.31 -13.93 -6.44
C ARG A 59 3.45 -13.00 -7.30
N ARG A 60 3.39 -13.27 -8.61
CA ARG A 60 2.58 -12.47 -9.56
C ARG A 60 1.11 -12.41 -9.18
N VAL A 61 0.53 -13.54 -8.77
CA VAL A 61 -0.86 -13.63 -8.33
C VAL A 61 -1.11 -12.76 -7.09
N ALA A 62 -0.14 -12.70 -6.17
CA ALA A 62 -0.24 -11.83 -4.99
C ALA A 62 -0.19 -10.34 -5.38
N ALA A 63 0.73 -9.94 -6.27
CA ALA A 63 0.80 -8.57 -6.77
C ALA A 63 -0.52 -8.10 -7.41
N ARG A 64 -1.08 -8.92 -8.32
CA ARG A 64 -2.35 -8.63 -9.01
C ARG A 64 -3.54 -8.57 -8.05
N SER A 65 -3.66 -9.56 -7.17
CA SER A 65 -4.76 -9.63 -6.20
C SER A 65 -4.69 -8.47 -5.21
N LEU A 66 -3.49 -8.11 -4.78
CA LEU A 66 -3.26 -6.99 -3.88
C LEU A 66 -3.66 -5.66 -4.54
N ALA A 67 -3.18 -5.39 -5.76
CA ALA A 67 -3.52 -4.15 -6.46
C ALA A 67 -5.03 -4.02 -6.67
N ARG A 68 -5.71 -5.11 -7.06
CA ARG A 68 -7.18 -5.11 -7.19
C ARG A 68 -7.88 -4.86 -5.86
N ARG A 69 -7.42 -5.48 -4.77
CA ARG A 69 -7.96 -5.30 -3.42
C ARG A 69 -7.84 -3.84 -2.97
N VAL A 70 -6.64 -3.26 -3.08
CA VAL A 70 -6.37 -1.87 -2.67
C VAL A 70 -7.14 -0.88 -3.55
N ALA A 71 -7.21 -1.10 -4.87
CA ALA A 71 -8.04 -0.27 -5.75
C ALA A 71 -9.52 -0.27 -5.31
N GLY A 72 -10.06 -1.45 -4.94
CA GLY A 72 -11.41 -1.55 -4.40
C GLY A 72 -11.59 -0.84 -3.07
N GLU A 73 -10.63 -0.94 -2.15
CA GLU A 73 -10.65 -0.26 -0.84
C GLU A 73 -10.57 1.27 -0.95
N ARG A 74 -9.93 1.79 -2.01
CA ARG A 74 -9.86 3.21 -2.34
C ARG A 74 -10.97 3.70 -3.27
N SER A 75 -11.94 2.84 -3.58
CA SER A 75 -13.00 3.13 -4.56
C SER A 75 -12.46 3.64 -5.91
N ALA A 76 -11.25 3.20 -6.28
CA ALA A 76 -10.55 3.60 -7.48
C ALA A 76 -10.61 2.48 -8.54
N LYS A 77 -10.58 2.87 -9.81
CA LYS A 77 -10.41 1.92 -10.91
C LYS A 77 -8.96 1.41 -10.92
N LEU A 78 -8.77 0.11 -11.08
CA LEU A 78 -7.43 -0.47 -11.30
C LEU A 78 -6.81 0.10 -12.59
N GLY A 79 -5.59 0.60 -12.50
CA GLY A 79 -4.93 1.40 -13.54
C GLY A 79 -5.21 2.90 -13.47
N GLY A 80 -6.13 3.33 -12.57
CA GLY A 80 -6.20 4.70 -12.07
C GLY A 80 -5.16 4.87 -10.98
N GLU A 81 -5.55 5.36 -9.79
CA GLU A 81 -4.64 5.59 -8.66
C GLU A 81 -3.77 4.37 -8.28
N VAL A 82 -4.30 3.15 -8.42
CA VAL A 82 -3.62 1.90 -8.04
C VAL A 82 -3.39 1.02 -9.25
N GLY A 83 -2.20 0.44 -9.38
CA GLY A 83 -1.82 -0.42 -10.50
C GLY A 83 -0.81 -1.50 -10.11
N TYR A 84 -0.44 -2.35 -11.06
CA TYR A 84 0.61 -3.35 -10.89
C TYR A 84 1.39 -3.58 -12.18
N GLN A 85 2.58 -4.14 -12.01
CA GLN A 85 3.43 -4.60 -13.09
C GLN A 85 4.00 -5.96 -12.73
N VAL A 86 3.75 -6.95 -13.59
CA VAL A 86 4.37 -8.27 -13.51
C VAL A 86 4.88 -8.66 -14.90
N ARG A 87 5.68 -9.72 -14.99
CA ARG A 87 6.22 -10.14 -16.30
C ARG A 87 5.06 -10.46 -17.26
N PHE A 88 5.08 -9.79 -18.41
CA PHE A 88 4.10 -9.88 -19.51
C PHE A 88 2.70 -9.27 -19.24
N GLU A 89 2.49 -8.61 -18.11
CA GLU A 89 1.20 -7.99 -17.78
C GLU A 89 1.41 -6.69 -17.00
N ILE A 90 0.92 -5.57 -17.54
CA ILE A 90 1.09 -4.23 -16.97
C ILE A 90 -0.27 -3.55 -16.91
N THR A 91 -0.63 -3.04 -15.73
CA THR A 91 -1.77 -2.17 -15.52
C THR A 91 -1.26 -0.99 -14.69
N PRO A 92 -0.64 0.01 -15.33
CA PRO A 92 0.11 1.04 -14.62
C PRO A 92 -0.85 2.03 -13.97
N ALA A 93 -0.54 2.45 -12.74
CA ALA A 93 -1.09 3.68 -12.18
C ALA A 93 -0.35 4.88 -12.80
N PRO A 94 -1.04 6.01 -13.06
CA PRO A 94 -0.40 7.21 -13.57
C PRO A 94 0.66 7.67 -12.58
N THR A 95 1.73 8.24 -13.11
CA THR A 95 2.77 8.85 -12.27
C THR A 95 2.23 10.22 -11.87
N PRO A 96 2.18 10.57 -10.58
CA PRO A 96 1.86 11.94 -10.18
C PRO A 96 2.83 12.89 -10.87
N LYS A 97 2.31 14.00 -11.41
CA LYS A 97 3.11 15.05 -12.05
C LYS A 97 3.93 15.81 -11.03
#